data_AF-A0A1B7ML48-F1
#
_entry.id   AF-A0A1B7ML48-F1
#
_cell.length_a   1.000
_cell.length_b   1.000
_cell.length_c   1.000
_cell.angle_alpha   90.00
_cell.angle_beta   90.00
_cell.angle_gamma   90.00
#
_symmetry.space_group_name_H-M   'P 1'
#
loop_
_entity.id
_entity.type
_entity.pdbx_description
1 polymer ?
#
loop_
_entity_poly.entity_id
_entity_poly.type
_entity_poly.pdbx_seq_one_letter_code
_entity_poly.pdbx_strand_id
1 'polypeptide(L)'
;MAAGFISLPSELICHILLLLTPKDICHCAMTCKTVCAAARDSVHIQYKLELYAQGFTETAALDLVDFSTKMSSLKKLASLWRTDFYTKPVFEEVVGPVNNQVLSGKQHVKCGLWWTMANSNLCIRDCNANGKLSQTWSTHSLTTGGRFLKSVIVDPLQDLLIIVSSLSFIVIDAVQDYQVFMVEFRLASSNLPHPDSACAFLECTHTPDAPGQYASYVMDELAICGDRIVVLYRIHPAQDLFIQVIDWRKGHAKSCPTPFIPRHCSIAQRLAQTLCLDTCPC
;
A
#
# COMPACT_ATOMS: atom_id res chain seq x y z
N MET A 1 -26.72 38.54 19.27
CA MET A 1 -26.56 37.79 18.00
C MET A 1 -25.19 37.15 18.02
N ALA A 2 -25.11 35.81 18.03
CA ALA A 2 -23.83 35.12 17.99
C ALA A 2 -23.32 35.12 16.54
N ALA A 3 -22.28 35.92 16.27
CA ALA A 3 -21.51 35.78 15.04
C ALA A 3 -20.69 34.49 15.15
N GLY A 4 -21.20 33.41 14.53
CA GLY A 4 -20.55 32.12 14.52
C GLY A 4 -19.60 31.97 13.33
N PHE A 5 -18.73 30.97 13.35
CA PHE A 5 -17.83 30.62 12.25
C PHE A 5 -18.53 30.55 10.87
N ILE A 6 -19.80 30.14 10.83
CA ILE A 6 -20.59 29.98 9.61
C ILE A 6 -21.00 31.32 8.98
N SER A 7 -20.93 32.44 9.73
CA SER A 7 -21.21 33.77 9.18
C SER A 7 -20.00 34.40 8.48
N LEU A 8 -18.86 33.70 8.42
CA LEU A 8 -17.69 34.17 7.68
C LEU A 8 -17.91 34.04 6.16
N PRO A 9 -17.34 34.96 5.36
CA PRO A 9 -17.21 34.78 3.92
C PRO A 9 -16.55 33.45 3.54
N SER A 10 -16.96 32.88 2.42
CA SER A 10 -16.48 31.57 1.93
C SER A 10 -14.96 31.51 1.77
N GLU A 11 -14.32 32.62 1.41
CA GLU A 11 -12.88 32.76 1.23
C GLU A 11 -12.14 32.54 2.56
N LEU A 12 -12.66 33.11 3.65
CA LEU A 12 -12.08 32.94 4.99
C LEU A 12 -12.28 31.52 5.51
N ILE A 13 -13.45 30.94 5.27
CA ILE A 13 -13.70 29.53 5.60
C ILE A 13 -12.70 28.65 4.84
N CYS A 14 -12.50 28.88 3.55
CA CYS A 14 -11.54 28.12 2.75
C CYS A 14 -10.11 28.27 3.27
N HIS A 15 -9.70 29.49 3.63
CA HIS A 15 -8.38 29.74 4.20
C HIS A 15 -8.17 29.01 5.52
N ILE A 16 -9.17 29.00 6.40
CA ILE A 16 -9.11 28.28 7.68
C ILE A 16 -9.01 26.78 7.44
N LEU A 17 -9.80 26.23 6.51
CA LEU A 17 -9.73 24.81 6.15
C LEU A 17 -8.36 24.42 5.58
N LEU A 18 -7.71 25.30 4.79
CA LEU A 18 -6.37 25.03 4.26
C LEU A 18 -5.30 24.94 5.35
N LEU A 19 -5.52 25.50 6.54
CA LEU A 19 -4.62 25.36 7.69
C LEU A 19 -4.81 24.03 8.43
N LEU A 20 -5.92 23.32 8.21
CA LEU A 20 -6.22 22.05 8.87
C LEU A 20 -5.57 20.86 8.17
N THR A 21 -5.41 19.74 8.87
CA THR A 21 -4.99 18.48 8.23
C THR A 21 -6.10 17.95 7.30
N PRO A 22 -5.78 17.17 6.25
CA PRO A 22 -6.80 16.59 5.38
C PRO A 22 -7.88 15.79 6.12
N LYS A 23 -7.51 15.08 7.19
CA LYS A 23 -8.45 14.36 8.06
C LYS A 23 -9.43 15.32 8.74
N ASP A 24 -8.93 16.40 9.32
CA ASP A 24 -9.75 17.40 10.00
C ASP A 24 -10.67 18.14 9.02
N ILE A 25 -10.20 18.42 7.80
CA ILE A 25 -11.05 18.99 6.74
C ILE A 25 -12.25 18.08 6.46
N CYS A 26 -12.02 16.77 6.31
CA CYS A 26 -13.09 15.80 6.10
C CYS A 26 -14.07 15.78 7.28
N HIS A 27 -13.58 15.77 8.53
CA HIS A 27 -14.43 15.84 9.72
C HIS A 27 -15.26 17.13 9.74
N CYS A 28 -14.66 18.30 9.53
CA CYS A 28 -15.36 19.57 9.48
C CYS A 28 -16.43 19.59 8.37
N ALA A 29 -16.10 19.07 7.18
CA ALA A 29 -17.05 18.98 6.06
C ALA A 29 -18.27 18.09 6.37
N MET A 30 -18.14 17.09 7.24
CA MET A 30 -19.27 16.25 7.66
C MET A 30 -20.20 16.94 8.68
N THR A 31 -19.71 17.95 9.40
CA THR A 31 -20.50 18.62 10.45
C THR A 31 -21.46 19.70 9.93
N CYS A 32 -21.14 20.35 8.80
CA CYS A 32 -21.93 21.48 8.29
C CYS A 32 -21.93 21.55 6.76
N LYS A 33 -23.12 21.81 6.17
CA LYS A 33 -23.30 21.96 4.72
C LYS A 33 -22.48 23.11 4.12
N THR A 34 -22.33 24.22 4.84
CA THR A 34 -21.54 25.38 4.37
C THR A 34 -20.06 25.01 4.25
N VAL A 35 -19.53 24.29 5.23
CA VAL A 35 -18.14 23.82 5.22
C VAL A 35 -17.94 22.76 4.14
N CYS A 36 -18.91 21.84 3.99
CA CYS A 36 -18.92 20.86 2.90
C CYS A 36 -18.87 21.53 1.53
N ALA A 37 -19.71 22.56 1.31
CA ALA A 37 -19.72 23.34 0.07
C ALA A 37 -18.39 24.05 -0.15
N ALA A 38 -17.86 24.75 0.87
CA ALA A 38 -16.55 25.40 0.78
C ALA A 38 -15.41 24.44 0.42
N ALA A 39 -15.38 23.25 1.05
CA ALA A 39 -14.40 22.22 0.75
C ALA A 39 -14.56 21.64 -0.67
N ARG A 40 -15.80 21.50 -1.14
CA ARG A 40 -16.10 21.00 -2.49
C ARG A 40 -15.86 22.04 -3.58
N ASP A 41 -16.11 23.31 -3.34
CA ASP A 41 -16.05 24.32 -4.39
C ASP A 41 -14.64 24.94 -4.52
N SER A 42 -13.79 24.77 -3.51
CA SER A 42 -12.40 25.24 -3.53
C SER A 42 -11.45 24.24 -4.18
N VAL A 43 -10.88 24.62 -5.33
CA VAL A 43 -9.84 23.84 -6.04
C VAL A 43 -8.62 23.54 -5.16
N HIS A 44 -8.26 24.47 -4.27
CA HIS A 44 -7.10 24.33 -3.38
C HIS A 44 -7.34 23.25 -2.32
N ILE A 45 -8.55 23.22 -1.73
CA ILE A 45 -8.93 22.21 -0.76
C ILE A 45 -9.07 20.85 -1.44
N GLN A 46 -9.75 20.80 -2.60
CA GLN A 46 -9.83 19.58 -3.39
C GLN A 46 -8.45 19.03 -3.73
N TYR A 47 -7.50 19.89 -4.12
CA TYR A 47 -6.14 19.47 -4.47
C TYR A 47 -5.43 18.86 -3.26
N LYS A 48 -5.52 19.53 -2.10
CA LYS A 48 -4.95 19.03 -0.84
C LYS A 48 -5.55 17.68 -0.42
N LEU A 49 -6.87 17.51 -0.57
CA LEU A 49 -7.57 16.26 -0.27
C LEU A 49 -7.22 15.15 -1.25
N GLU A 50 -7.07 15.46 -2.54
CA GLU A 50 -6.73 14.48 -3.57
C GLU A 50 -5.27 14.02 -3.45
N LEU A 51 -4.34 14.95 -3.14
CA LEU A 51 -2.97 14.60 -2.75
C LEU A 51 -2.99 13.62 -1.57
N TYR A 52 -3.73 13.96 -0.51
CA TYR A 52 -3.84 13.10 0.66
C TYR A 52 -4.44 11.72 0.34
N ALA A 53 -5.49 11.66 -0.48
CA ALA A 53 -6.14 10.41 -0.88
C ALA A 53 -5.21 9.50 -1.69
N GLN A 54 -4.32 10.10 -2.49
CA GLN A 54 -3.29 9.39 -3.26
C GLN A 54 -2.00 9.18 -2.45
N GLY A 55 -1.95 9.70 -1.22
CA GLY A 55 -0.80 9.67 -0.33
C GLY A 55 0.36 10.58 -0.75
N PHE A 56 0.16 11.50 -1.68
CA PHE A 56 1.19 12.44 -2.09
C PHE A 56 1.34 13.63 -1.12
N THR A 57 2.56 14.16 -1.05
CA THR A 57 2.87 15.39 -0.31
C THR A 57 3.36 16.45 -1.29
N GLU A 58 2.90 17.68 -1.13
CA GLU A 58 3.36 18.81 -1.95
C GLU A 58 4.84 19.14 -1.64
N THR A 59 5.61 19.44 -2.68
CA THR A 59 7.02 19.82 -2.56
C THR A 59 7.21 21.24 -3.06
N ALA A 60 8.17 21.98 -2.50
CA ALA A 60 8.44 23.39 -2.84
C ALA A 60 8.75 23.60 -4.34
N ALA A 61 9.16 22.56 -5.07
CA ALA A 61 9.37 22.61 -6.51
C ALA A 61 8.08 22.92 -7.29
N LEU A 62 6.91 22.69 -6.70
CA LEU A 62 5.62 22.91 -7.32
C LEU A 62 5.03 24.29 -7.02
N ASP A 63 5.65 25.13 -6.19
CA ASP A 63 5.10 26.44 -5.79
C ASP A 63 4.93 27.41 -6.96
N LEU A 64 5.69 27.22 -8.05
CA LEU A 64 5.60 28.01 -9.27
C LEU A 64 4.52 27.54 -10.26
N VAL A 65 3.94 26.35 -10.04
CA VAL A 65 2.90 25.79 -10.91
C VAL A 65 1.54 26.23 -10.40
N ASP A 66 0.65 26.65 -11.29
CA ASP A 66 -0.71 27.02 -10.88
C ASP A 66 -1.53 25.78 -10.44
N PHE A 67 -2.48 25.98 -9.52
CA PHE A 67 -3.29 24.89 -8.96
C PHE A 67 -4.13 24.14 -10.01
N SER A 68 -4.54 24.80 -11.10
CA SER A 68 -5.30 24.15 -12.17
C SER A 68 -4.42 23.12 -12.89
N THR A 69 -3.19 23.50 -13.23
CA THR A 69 -2.19 22.59 -13.82
C THR A 69 -1.84 21.44 -12.89
N LYS A 70 -1.61 21.73 -11.59
CA LYS A 70 -1.36 20.69 -10.57
C LYS A 70 -2.51 19.69 -10.50
N MET A 71 -3.75 20.18 -10.39
CA MET A 71 -4.95 19.35 -10.32
C MET A 71 -5.17 18.54 -11.61
N SER A 72 -4.94 19.12 -12.78
CA SER A 72 -5.07 18.41 -14.06
C SER A 72 -4.04 17.27 -14.18
N SER A 73 -2.82 17.50 -13.71
CA SER A 73 -1.74 16.51 -13.70
C SER A 73 -2.05 15.39 -12.73
N LEU A 74 -2.56 15.72 -11.54
CA LEU A 74 -3.00 14.76 -10.53
C LEU A 74 -4.17 13.90 -11.03
N LYS A 75 -5.17 14.52 -11.67
CA LYS A 75 -6.29 13.80 -12.30
C LYS A 75 -5.83 12.92 -13.46
N LYS A 76 -4.88 13.39 -14.27
CA LYS A 76 -4.27 12.61 -15.36
C LYS A 76 -3.54 11.40 -14.79
N LEU A 77 -2.71 11.58 -13.76
CA LEU A 77 -2.06 10.49 -13.04
C LEU A 77 -3.10 9.51 -12.49
N ALA A 78 -4.12 9.98 -11.80
CA ALA A 78 -5.21 9.14 -11.30
C ALA A 78 -5.93 8.39 -12.42
N SER A 79 -6.13 9.00 -13.58
CA SER A 79 -6.73 8.34 -14.74
C SER A 79 -5.82 7.27 -15.34
N LEU A 80 -4.53 7.55 -15.49
CA LEU A 80 -3.53 6.59 -15.97
C LEU A 80 -3.48 5.39 -15.03
N TRP A 81 -3.49 5.63 -13.72
CA TRP A 81 -3.58 4.55 -12.74
C TRP A 81 -4.87 3.75 -12.89
N ARG A 82 -6.01 4.36 -13.24
CA ARG A 82 -7.26 3.61 -13.45
C ARG A 82 -7.31 2.86 -14.77
N THR A 83 -6.63 3.33 -15.82
CA THR A 83 -6.73 2.77 -17.18
C THR A 83 -5.61 1.81 -17.53
N ASP A 84 -4.41 1.99 -16.97
CA ASP A 84 -3.17 1.35 -17.44
C ASP A 84 -2.61 0.24 -16.54
N PHE A 85 -3.37 -0.29 -15.57
CA PHE A 85 -2.89 -1.47 -14.81
C PHE A 85 -2.67 -2.72 -15.68
N TYR A 86 -3.19 -2.74 -16.92
CA TYR A 86 -2.99 -3.84 -17.87
C TYR A 86 -1.91 -3.56 -18.93
N THR A 87 -1.49 -2.32 -19.09
CA THR A 87 -0.44 -1.92 -20.03
C THR A 87 0.88 -1.92 -19.27
N LYS A 88 1.72 -2.90 -19.61
CA LYS A 88 3.11 -3.04 -19.16
C LYS A 88 3.75 -1.65 -19.17
N PRO A 89 4.13 -1.05 -18.03
CA PRO A 89 4.70 0.28 -18.02
C PRO A 89 5.99 0.22 -18.84
N VAL A 90 5.97 0.81 -20.03
CA VAL A 90 7.14 0.99 -20.87
C VAL A 90 7.96 2.09 -20.23
N PHE A 91 8.73 1.72 -19.20
CA PHE A 91 9.92 2.49 -18.84
C PHE A 91 10.97 2.18 -19.90
N GLU A 92 10.83 2.83 -21.05
CA GLU A 92 11.91 2.96 -22.02
C GLU A 92 13.03 3.75 -21.36
N GLU A 93 14.07 3.02 -20.94
CA GLU A 93 15.45 3.34 -21.30
C GLU A 93 15.93 4.78 -21.02
N VAL A 94 15.98 5.19 -19.75
CA VAL A 94 16.87 6.30 -19.32
C VAL A 94 17.89 5.85 -18.26
N VAL A 95 17.86 4.58 -17.88
CA VAL A 95 18.96 3.99 -17.11
C VAL A 95 19.74 3.16 -18.11
N GLY A 96 20.86 3.72 -18.58
CA GLY A 96 21.77 3.01 -19.48
C GLY A 96 22.05 1.60 -18.95
N PRO A 97 22.24 0.62 -19.86
CA PRO A 97 22.38 -0.79 -19.50
C PRO A 97 23.46 -0.95 -18.44
N VAL A 98 23.04 -1.21 -17.20
CA VAL A 98 23.94 -1.75 -16.20
C VAL A 98 24.08 -3.23 -16.57
N ASN A 99 25.00 -3.51 -17.49
CA ASN A 99 25.44 -4.84 -17.94
C ASN A 99 24.34 -5.78 -18.44
N ASN A 100 23.70 -5.52 -19.60
CA ASN A 100 22.98 -6.48 -20.48
C ASN A 100 22.11 -7.62 -19.88
N GLN A 101 21.83 -7.64 -18.58
CA GLN A 101 21.05 -8.67 -17.93
C GLN A 101 19.60 -8.22 -17.97
N VAL A 102 18.83 -8.89 -18.81
CA VAL A 102 17.37 -8.80 -18.82
C VAL A 102 16.88 -9.20 -17.43
N LEU A 103 16.42 -8.22 -16.65
CA LEU A 103 15.82 -8.46 -15.34
C LEU A 103 14.49 -9.20 -15.57
N SER A 104 14.49 -10.51 -15.38
CA SER A 104 13.32 -11.38 -15.58
C SER A 104 12.25 -11.27 -14.46
N GLY A 105 12.36 -10.29 -13.57
CA GLY A 105 11.46 -10.11 -12.43
C GLY A 105 10.25 -9.23 -12.75
N LYS A 106 9.17 -9.41 -11.98
CA LYS A 106 8.09 -8.42 -11.91
C LYS A 106 8.68 -7.10 -11.38
N GLN A 107 8.33 -6.02 -12.05
CA GLN A 107 8.75 -4.67 -11.66
C GLN A 107 7.53 -3.94 -11.11
N HIS A 108 7.75 -3.17 -10.05
CA HIS A 108 6.70 -2.44 -9.37
C HIS A 108 7.11 -0.98 -9.25
N VAL A 109 6.14 -0.07 -9.39
CA VAL A 109 6.34 1.36 -9.22
C VAL A 109 5.21 1.93 -8.38
N LYS A 110 5.56 2.68 -7.34
CA LYS A 110 4.60 3.40 -6.48
C LYS A 110 5.26 4.68 -5.97
N CYS A 111 4.55 5.79 -6.07
CA CYS A 111 4.99 7.10 -5.54
C CYS A 111 6.44 7.51 -5.92
N GLY A 112 6.84 7.29 -7.17
CA GLY A 112 8.19 7.62 -7.63
C GLY A 112 9.29 6.67 -7.13
N LEU A 113 8.92 5.56 -6.49
CA LEU A 113 9.83 4.49 -6.13
C LEU A 113 9.60 3.30 -7.06
N TRP A 114 10.66 2.81 -7.68
CA TRP A 114 10.67 1.57 -8.49
C TRP A 114 11.35 0.47 -7.70
N TRP A 115 10.80 -0.75 -7.74
CA TRP A 115 11.46 -1.91 -7.15
C TRP A 115 11.24 -3.19 -7.95
N THR A 116 12.20 -4.10 -7.82
CA THR A 116 12.12 -5.42 -8.43
C THR A 116 12.94 -6.44 -7.64
N MET A 117 12.53 -7.71 -7.73
CA MET A 117 13.29 -8.84 -7.25
C MET A 117 14.11 -9.41 -8.41
N ALA A 118 15.44 -9.39 -8.30
CA ALA A 118 16.36 -9.90 -9.32
C ALA A 118 17.53 -10.66 -8.68
N ASN A 119 17.80 -11.87 -9.16
CA ASN A 119 18.91 -12.70 -8.69
C ASN A 119 18.98 -12.81 -7.16
N SER A 120 17.83 -13.05 -6.52
CA SER A 120 17.77 -13.13 -5.06
C SER A 120 18.20 -11.83 -4.35
N ASN A 121 18.04 -10.68 -5.00
CA ASN A 121 18.21 -9.35 -4.41
C ASN A 121 16.95 -8.51 -4.64
N LEU A 122 16.59 -7.71 -3.63
CA LEU A 122 15.61 -6.64 -3.76
C LEU A 122 16.36 -5.39 -4.19
N CYS A 123 16.01 -4.85 -5.35
CA CYS A 123 16.49 -3.56 -5.81
C CYS A 123 15.39 -2.53 -5.62
N ILE A 124 15.66 -1.46 -4.87
CA ILE A 124 14.80 -0.28 -4.76
C ILE A 124 15.54 0.92 -5.32
N ARG A 125 14.85 1.71 -6.15
CA ARG A 125 15.36 2.94 -6.73
C ARG A 125 14.33 4.05 -6.63
N ASP A 126 14.79 5.23 -6.26
CA ASP A 126 14.04 6.47 -6.42
C ASP A 126 14.10 6.92 -7.89
N CYS A 127 12.95 7.03 -8.55
CA CYS A 127 12.80 7.44 -9.93
C CYS A 127 13.09 8.93 -10.15
N ASN A 128 12.98 9.76 -9.11
CA ASN A 128 13.18 11.21 -9.20
C ASN A 128 14.61 11.64 -8.88
N ALA A 129 15.36 10.79 -8.18
CA ALA A 129 16.73 11.09 -7.81
C ALA A 129 17.67 10.85 -8.99
N ASN A 130 17.93 11.91 -9.77
CA ASN A 130 18.97 11.95 -10.79
C ASN A 130 20.35 11.73 -10.13
N GLY A 131 20.75 10.47 -9.92
CA GLY A 131 22.08 10.08 -9.43
C GLY A 131 22.15 9.51 -8.01
N LYS A 132 21.05 9.37 -7.26
CA LYS A 132 21.10 8.66 -5.97
C LYS A 132 21.23 7.16 -6.23
N LEU A 133 22.20 6.52 -5.57
CA LEU A 133 22.47 5.09 -5.71
C LEU A 133 21.21 4.28 -5.39
N SER A 134 20.88 3.34 -6.28
CA SER A 134 19.89 2.30 -5.99
C SER A 134 20.32 1.52 -4.76
N GLN A 135 19.37 1.25 -3.87
CA GLN A 135 19.60 0.37 -2.74
C GLN A 135 19.34 -1.06 -3.20
N THR A 136 20.29 -1.95 -2.93
CA THR A 136 20.18 -3.36 -3.25
C THR A 136 20.40 -4.15 -1.98
N TRP A 137 19.41 -4.94 -1.58
CA TRP A 137 19.53 -5.85 -0.44
C TRP A 137 19.50 -7.29 -0.92
N SER A 138 20.41 -8.11 -0.38
CA SER A 138 20.38 -9.54 -0.62
C SER A 138 19.21 -10.19 0.11
N THR A 139 18.52 -11.11 -0.53
CA THR A 139 17.45 -11.91 0.12
C THR A 139 17.94 -12.64 1.38
N HIS A 140 19.22 -12.98 1.45
CA HIS A 140 19.83 -13.57 2.65
C HIS A 140 19.84 -12.61 3.85
N SER A 141 19.87 -11.29 3.63
CA SER A 141 19.72 -10.30 4.70
C SER A 141 18.25 -9.91 4.96
N LEU A 142 17.36 -10.24 4.03
CA LEU A 142 15.92 -9.98 4.13
C LEU A 142 15.15 -11.09 4.84
N THR A 143 15.70 -12.29 4.93
CA THR A 143 15.01 -13.44 5.52
C THR A 143 15.79 -14.00 6.70
N THR A 144 15.10 -14.18 7.82
CA THR A 144 15.67 -14.89 8.98
C THR A 144 15.34 -16.38 8.88
N GLY A 145 16.37 -17.24 8.91
CA GLY A 145 16.17 -18.68 9.10
C GLY A 145 15.82 -19.50 7.84
N GLY A 146 16.40 -19.19 6.68
CA GLY A 146 16.32 -20.06 5.48
C GLY A 146 14.92 -20.12 4.83
N ARG A 147 14.06 -19.14 5.10
CA ARG A 147 12.70 -19.07 4.57
C ARG A 147 12.70 -18.56 3.13
N PHE A 148 11.75 -19.03 2.33
CA PHE A 148 11.61 -18.59 0.94
C PHE A 148 10.83 -17.27 0.88
N LEU A 149 11.52 -16.21 0.49
CA LEU A 149 10.91 -14.92 0.15
C LEU A 149 9.94 -15.12 -1.02
N LYS A 150 8.66 -14.79 -0.82
CA LYS A 150 7.63 -14.94 -1.85
C LYS A 150 7.25 -13.62 -2.48
N SER A 151 6.98 -12.61 -1.66
CA SER A 151 6.50 -11.34 -2.17
C SER A 151 7.04 -10.18 -1.35
N VAL A 152 7.23 -9.05 -2.03
CA VAL A 152 7.74 -7.81 -1.46
C VAL A 152 6.89 -6.66 -1.97
N ILE A 153 6.44 -5.81 -1.05
CA ILE A 153 5.75 -4.58 -1.38
C ILE A 153 6.33 -3.42 -0.56
N VAL A 154 6.38 -2.26 -1.19
CA VAL A 154 6.93 -1.03 -0.59
C VAL A 154 5.84 0.02 -0.53
N ASP A 155 5.73 0.69 0.61
CA ASP A 155 4.99 1.94 0.76
C ASP A 155 5.96 3.09 1.06
N PRO A 156 6.39 3.85 0.03
CA PRO A 156 7.40 4.88 0.18
C PRO A 156 6.99 5.99 1.14
N LEU A 157 5.68 6.23 1.27
CA LEU A 157 5.11 7.30 2.09
C LEU A 157 5.31 7.09 3.59
N GLN A 158 5.36 5.81 3.98
CA GLN A 158 5.58 5.39 5.35
C GLN A 158 7.01 4.87 5.55
N ASP A 159 7.87 4.96 4.52
CA ASP A 159 9.15 4.27 4.46
C ASP A 159 9.03 2.78 4.83
N LEU A 160 7.93 2.13 4.41
CA LEU A 160 7.58 0.78 4.84
C LEU A 160 7.91 -0.24 3.76
N LEU A 161 8.74 -1.22 4.11
CA LEU A 161 9.05 -2.41 3.33
C LEU A 161 8.39 -3.61 4.01
N ILE A 162 7.51 -4.30 3.28
CA ILE A 162 6.86 -5.51 3.75
C ILE A 162 7.38 -6.69 2.95
N ILE A 163 7.83 -7.71 3.68
CA ILE A 163 8.37 -8.94 3.12
C ILE A 163 7.50 -10.08 3.59
N VAL A 164 6.98 -10.87 2.65
CA VAL A 164 6.19 -12.06 2.97
C VAL A 164 6.96 -13.31 2.58
N SER A 165 7.16 -14.17 3.58
CA SER A 165 7.84 -15.46 3.44
C SER A 165 6.87 -16.60 3.74
N SER A 166 6.86 -17.63 2.90
CA SER A 166 5.93 -18.76 3.02
C SER A 166 6.62 -20.00 3.57
N LEU A 167 5.87 -20.84 4.28
CA LEU A 167 6.34 -22.13 4.81
C LEU A 167 5.47 -23.27 4.28
N SER A 168 6.10 -24.41 4.02
CA SER A 168 5.38 -25.69 3.83
C SER A 168 5.27 -26.39 5.18
N PHE A 169 4.13 -27.00 5.48
CA PHE A 169 3.89 -27.62 6.78
C PHE A 169 3.10 -28.94 6.67
N ILE A 170 3.26 -29.80 7.67
CA ILE A 170 2.52 -31.06 7.80
C ILE A 170 1.57 -30.91 8.98
N VAL A 171 0.30 -31.15 8.71
CA VAL A 171 -0.79 -31.07 9.68
C VAL A 171 -1.05 -32.47 10.20
N ILE A 172 -0.74 -32.68 11.47
CA ILE A 172 -0.97 -33.94 12.17
C ILE A 172 -2.34 -33.90 12.86
N ASP A 173 -2.75 -32.72 13.35
CA ASP A 173 -4.00 -32.50 14.04
C ASP A 173 -4.73 -31.29 13.47
N ALA A 174 -5.95 -31.49 12.96
CA ALA A 174 -6.79 -30.43 12.38
C ALA A 174 -7.25 -29.38 13.42
N VAL A 175 -7.08 -29.64 14.71
CA VAL A 175 -7.50 -28.71 15.77
C VAL A 175 -6.45 -27.61 16.03
N GLN A 176 -5.23 -27.76 15.50
CA GLN A 176 -4.14 -26.84 15.79
C GLN A 176 -3.99 -25.74 14.73
N ASP A 177 -3.59 -24.56 15.17
CA ASP A 177 -3.17 -23.46 14.31
C ASP A 177 -1.77 -23.71 13.74
N TYR A 178 -1.64 -23.65 12.41
CA TYR A 178 -0.36 -23.83 11.71
C TYR A 178 0.10 -22.52 11.09
N GLN A 179 1.40 -22.22 11.22
CA GLN A 179 2.01 -21.08 10.57
C GLN A 179 2.02 -21.26 9.05
N VAL A 180 1.30 -20.38 8.35
CA VAL A 180 1.14 -20.43 6.89
C VAL A 180 2.21 -19.59 6.21
N PHE A 181 2.42 -18.38 6.71
CA PHE A 181 3.42 -17.45 6.24
C PHE A 181 3.82 -16.48 7.36
N MET A 182 4.92 -15.78 7.15
CA MET A 182 5.41 -14.73 8.03
C MET A 182 5.52 -13.42 7.26
N VAL A 183 5.15 -12.33 7.92
CA VAL A 183 5.25 -10.97 7.39
C VAL A 183 6.28 -10.21 8.20
N GLU A 184 7.32 -9.69 7.57
CA GLU A 184 8.31 -8.82 8.22
C GLU A 184 8.05 -7.36 7.84
N PHE A 185 8.20 -6.46 8.82
CA PHE A 185 8.01 -5.02 8.65
C PHE A 185 9.33 -4.29 8.85
N ARG A 186 9.81 -3.66 7.79
CA ARG A 186 11.13 -3.01 7.78
C ARG A 186 11.03 -1.59 7.22
N LEU A 187 12.03 -0.78 7.50
CA LEU A 187 12.23 0.49 6.83
C LEU A 187 12.74 0.25 5.40
N ALA A 188 12.08 0.81 4.40
CA ALA A 188 12.54 0.69 3.01
C ALA A 188 13.89 1.38 2.79
N SER A 189 14.19 2.44 3.54
CA SER A 189 15.44 3.19 3.44
C SER A 189 16.66 2.50 4.05
N SER A 190 16.48 1.65 5.06
CA SER A 190 17.58 1.11 5.88
C SER A 190 17.53 -0.40 6.12
N ASN A 191 16.42 -1.06 5.78
CA ASN A 191 16.17 -2.48 6.04
C ASN A 191 16.23 -2.86 7.54
N LEU A 192 16.15 -1.88 8.44
CA LEU A 192 15.98 -2.09 9.88
C LEU A 192 14.51 -2.39 10.21
N PRO A 193 14.20 -3.00 11.37
CA PRO A 193 12.82 -3.16 11.82
C PRO A 193 12.08 -1.81 11.83
N HIS A 194 10.83 -1.81 11.37
CA HIS A 194 10.05 -0.58 11.29
C HIS A 194 9.67 -0.09 12.70
N PRO A 195 10.02 1.15 13.09
CA PRO A 195 9.85 1.63 14.48
C PRO A 195 8.39 1.72 14.91
N ASP A 196 7.49 2.04 13.97
CA ASP A 196 6.05 2.13 14.25
C ASP A 196 5.32 0.78 14.25
N SER A 197 6.00 -0.31 13.91
CA SER A 197 5.38 -1.63 13.91
C SER A 197 5.34 -2.18 15.33
N ALA A 198 4.21 -2.77 15.75
CA ALA A 198 4.13 -3.43 17.05
C ALA A 198 5.10 -4.62 17.19
N CYS A 199 5.53 -5.19 16.06
CA CYS A 199 6.42 -6.33 16.00
C CYS A 199 7.35 -6.24 14.78
N ALA A 200 8.55 -6.83 14.84
CA ALA A 200 9.43 -6.91 13.67
C ALA A 200 8.91 -7.90 12.62
N PHE A 201 8.22 -8.94 13.08
CA PHE A 201 7.60 -9.97 12.26
C PHE A 201 6.27 -10.41 12.87
N LEU A 202 5.35 -10.81 12.00
CA LEU A 202 4.04 -11.34 12.36
C LEU A 202 3.85 -12.72 11.74
N GLU A 203 3.58 -13.71 12.58
CA GLU A 203 3.27 -15.06 12.14
C GLU A 203 1.77 -15.15 11.84
N CYS A 204 1.43 -15.49 10.60
CA CYS A 204 0.04 -15.69 10.19
C CYS A 204 -0.28 -17.17 10.23
N THR A 205 -1.25 -17.54 11.07
CA THR A 205 -1.70 -18.92 11.24
C THR A 205 -3.01 -19.21 10.52
N HIS A 206 -3.25 -20.49 10.27
CA HIS A 206 -4.50 -21.02 9.75
C HIS A 206 -4.78 -22.37 10.39
N THR A 207 -6.04 -22.61 10.73
CA THR A 207 -6.55 -23.88 11.26
C THR A 207 -7.11 -24.71 10.09
N PRO A 208 -6.42 -25.76 9.63
CA PRO A 208 -6.88 -26.59 8.54
C PRO A 208 -8.05 -27.47 8.98
N ASP A 209 -9.03 -27.69 8.11
CA ASP A 209 -10.21 -28.51 8.46
C ASP A 209 -9.92 -30.02 8.58
N ALA A 210 -8.77 -30.47 8.09
CA ALA A 210 -8.40 -31.88 8.07
C ALA A 210 -6.88 -32.08 8.25
N PRO A 211 -6.43 -33.24 8.75
CA PRO A 211 -5.02 -33.60 8.75
C PRO A 211 -4.51 -33.87 7.32
N GLY A 212 -3.23 -33.57 7.08
CA GLY A 212 -2.64 -33.74 5.75
C GLY A 212 -1.36 -32.93 5.53
N GLN A 213 -0.77 -33.09 4.35
CA GLN A 213 0.35 -32.24 3.92
C GLN A 213 -0.20 -31.00 3.21
N TYR A 214 0.16 -29.82 3.70
CA TYR A 214 -0.32 -28.56 3.19
C TYR A 214 0.82 -27.69 2.67
N ALA A 215 0.54 -26.97 1.60
CA ALA A 215 1.44 -25.95 1.08
C ALA A 215 0.66 -24.66 0.90
N SER A 216 1.17 -23.59 1.50
CA SER A 216 0.64 -22.26 1.31
C SER A 216 1.32 -21.55 0.15
N TYR A 217 0.51 -20.84 -0.63
CA TYR A 217 0.95 -20.05 -1.76
C TYR A 217 0.41 -18.64 -1.58
N VAL A 218 1.29 -17.72 -1.18
CA VAL A 218 0.99 -16.29 -1.21
C VAL A 218 0.89 -15.88 -2.67
N MET A 219 -0.24 -15.31 -3.05
CA MET A 219 -0.46 -14.78 -4.39
C MET A 219 0.26 -13.43 -4.49
N ASP A 220 0.86 -13.15 -5.64
CA ASP A 220 1.78 -12.01 -5.84
C ASP A 220 1.19 -10.61 -5.62
N GLU A 221 -0.10 -10.51 -5.31
CA GLU A 221 -0.84 -9.25 -5.13
C GLU A 221 -0.98 -8.90 -3.63
N LEU A 222 0.11 -8.45 -3.02
CA LEU A 222 0.03 -7.74 -1.74
C LEU A 222 -0.57 -6.34 -1.98
N ALA A 223 -1.38 -5.85 -1.05
CA ALA A 223 -1.87 -4.48 -1.08
C ALA A 223 -1.67 -3.80 0.28
N ILE A 224 -1.38 -2.50 0.25
CA ILE A 224 -1.24 -1.64 1.45
C ILE A 224 -2.29 -0.54 1.36
N CYS A 225 -3.11 -0.39 2.40
CA CYS A 225 -4.09 0.67 2.57
C CYS A 225 -3.92 1.28 3.97
N GLY A 226 -3.16 2.37 4.07
CA GLY A 226 -2.83 3.01 5.34
C GLY A 226 -2.10 2.05 6.29
N ASP A 227 -2.72 1.77 7.44
CA ASP A 227 -2.17 0.89 8.47
C ASP A 227 -2.47 -0.60 8.23
N ARG A 228 -3.08 -0.92 7.08
CA ARG A 228 -3.52 -2.28 6.77
C ARG A 228 -2.79 -2.85 5.57
N ILE A 229 -2.47 -4.13 5.68
CA ILE A 229 -1.91 -4.95 4.62
C ILE A 229 -2.89 -6.05 4.31
N VAL A 230 -3.12 -6.29 3.03
CA VAL A 230 -3.97 -7.36 2.55
C VAL A 230 -3.09 -8.37 1.83
N VAL A 231 -3.09 -9.60 2.33
CA VAL A 231 -2.36 -10.74 1.76
C VAL A 231 -3.38 -11.73 1.22
N LEU A 232 -3.34 -11.97 -0.08
CA LEU A 232 -4.13 -13.03 -0.70
C LEU A 232 -3.28 -14.30 -0.74
N TYR A 233 -3.79 -15.41 -0.23
CA TYR A 233 -3.06 -16.68 -0.25
C TYR A 233 -3.99 -17.86 -0.50
N ARG A 234 -3.42 -18.95 -1.01
CA ARG A 234 -4.09 -20.21 -1.30
C ARG A 234 -3.45 -21.33 -0.51
N ILE A 235 -4.26 -22.30 -0.09
CA ILE A 235 -3.78 -23.51 0.56
C ILE A 235 -4.01 -24.72 -0.37
N HIS A 236 -2.96 -25.49 -0.64
CA HIS A 236 -3.04 -26.77 -1.35
C HIS A 236 -3.05 -27.92 -0.32
N PRO A 237 -3.88 -28.98 -0.48
CA PRO A 237 -4.68 -29.32 -1.67
C PRO A 237 -6.09 -28.71 -1.74
N ALA A 238 -6.58 -28.08 -0.67
CA ALA A 238 -7.95 -27.58 -0.57
C ALA A 238 -8.35 -26.62 -1.72
N GLN A 239 -7.37 -25.92 -2.31
CA GLN A 239 -7.54 -24.92 -3.37
C GLN A 239 -8.32 -23.68 -2.95
N ASP A 240 -8.68 -23.59 -1.67
CA ASP A 240 -9.36 -22.45 -1.09
C ASP A 240 -8.46 -21.21 -1.06
N LEU A 241 -9.10 -20.08 -1.29
CA LEU A 241 -8.48 -18.77 -1.35
C LEU A 241 -8.88 -17.98 -0.11
N PHE A 242 -7.88 -17.43 0.56
CA PHE A 242 -8.03 -16.72 1.82
C PHE A 242 -7.45 -15.32 1.71
N ILE A 243 -8.08 -14.38 2.41
CA ILE A 243 -7.56 -13.04 2.61
C ILE A 243 -7.10 -12.93 4.04
N GLN A 244 -5.85 -12.54 4.25
CA GLN A 244 -5.37 -12.05 5.52
C GLN A 244 -5.36 -10.53 5.52
N VAL A 245 -6.08 -9.91 6.46
CA VAL A 245 -6.00 -8.48 6.73
C VAL A 245 -5.14 -8.29 7.96
N ILE A 246 -4.06 -7.53 7.83
CA ILE A 246 -3.06 -7.30 8.87
C ILE A 246 -3.04 -5.82 9.21
N ASP A 247 -3.30 -5.49 10.48
CA ASP A 247 -3.00 -4.18 11.05
C ASP A 247 -1.56 -4.22 11.57
N TRP A 248 -0.62 -3.73 10.76
CA TRP A 248 0.80 -3.92 11.03
C TRP A 248 1.30 -3.06 12.20
N ARG A 249 0.67 -1.90 12.42
CA ARG A 249 0.96 -1.05 13.58
C ARG A 249 0.49 -1.69 14.88
N LYS A 250 -0.59 -2.47 14.86
CA LYS A 250 -1.08 -3.21 16.04
C LYS A 250 -0.56 -4.64 16.15
N GLY A 251 0.08 -5.17 15.12
CA GLY A 251 0.53 -6.57 15.09
C GLY A 251 -0.64 -7.57 15.10
N HIS A 252 -1.81 -7.17 14.59
CA HIS A 252 -3.00 -8.02 14.58
C HIS A 252 -3.28 -8.52 13.16
N ALA A 253 -3.63 -9.79 13.03
CA ALA A 253 -4.01 -10.39 11.75
C ALA A 253 -5.38 -11.06 11.86
N LYS A 254 -6.24 -10.86 10.87
CA LYS A 254 -7.54 -11.54 10.75
C LYS A 254 -7.62 -12.25 9.40
N SER A 255 -7.89 -13.55 9.44
CA SER A 255 -8.16 -14.34 8.23
C SER A 255 -9.64 -14.29 7.90
N CYS A 256 -9.97 -14.12 6.63
CA CYS A 256 -11.32 -14.19 6.11
C CYS A 256 -11.33 -15.15 4.91
N PRO A 257 -12.21 -16.17 4.90
CA PRO A 257 -12.43 -16.95 3.70
C PRO A 257 -12.98 -16.03 2.60
N THR A 258 -12.48 -16.18 1.38
CA THR A 258 -13.05 -15.43 0.25
C THR A 258 -14.39 -16.05 -0.13
N PRO A 259 -15.48 -15.27 -0.23
CA PRO A 259 -16.61 -15.72 -1.04
C PRO A 259 -16.09 -15.89 -2.47
N PHE A 260 -16.57 -16.92 -3.17
CA PHE A 260 -16.11 -17.27 -4.52
C PHE A 260 -16.20 -16.05 -5.46
N ILE A 261 -15.06 -15.38 -5.75
CA ILE A 261 -15.00 -14.19 -6.60
C ILE A 261 -14.27 -14.54 -7.91
N PRO A 262 -14.78 -14.14 -9.09
CA PRO A 262 -14.16 -14.44 -10.38
C PRO A 262 -12.73 -13.90 -10.53
N ARG A 263 -11.85 -14.69 -11.16
CA ARG A 263 -10.38 -14.51 -11.25
C ARG A 263 -9.85 -13.29 -12.03
N HIS A 264 -10.69 -12.33 -12.44
CA HIS A 264 -10.34 -11.33 -13.46
C HIS A 264 -10.28 -9.87 -12.99
N CYS A 265 -10.18 -9.62 -11.69
CA CYS A 265 -9.88 -8.27 -11.17
C CYS A 265 -8.70 -8.36 -10.19
N SER A 266 -7.94 -7.26 -10.03
CA SER A 266 -7.02 -7.07 -8.90
C SER A 266 -7.85 -7.09 -7.61
N ILE A 267 -8.08 -8.31 -7.12
CA ILE A 267 -9.00 -8.66 -6.03
C ILE A 267 -8.48 -8.03 -4.74
N ALA A 268 -7.16 -8.07 -4.52
CA ALA A 268 -6.53 -7.51 -3.34
C ALA A 268 -6.79 -6.00 -3.19
N GLN A 269 -6.77 -5.24 -4.29
CA GLN A 269 -6.91 -3.79 -4.24
C GLN A 269 -8.37 -3.34 -4.08
N ARG A 270 -9.33 -4.00 -4.75
CA ARG A 270 -10.75 -3.73 -4.52
C ARG A 270 -11.19 -4.11 -3.12
N LEU A 271 -10.73 -5.25 -2.61
CA LEU A 271 -11.00 -5.66 -1.24
C LEU A 271 -10.35 -4.73 -0.23
N ALA A 272 -9.12 -4.27 -0.46
CA ALA A 272 -8.49 -3.26 0.38
C ALA A 272 -9.34 -1.97 0.41
N GLN A 273 -9.86 -1.53 -0.74
CA GLN A 273 -10.76 -0.37 -0.81
C GLN A 273 -12.07 -0.60 -0.06
N THR A 274 -12.73 -1.74 -0.25
CA THR A 274 -13.99 -2.07 0.44
C THR A 274 -13.80 -2.23 1.95
N LEU A 275 -12.76 -2.96 2.38
CA LEU A 275 -12.45 -3.17 3.79
C LEU A 275 -11.96 -1.89 4.49
N CYS A 276 -11.34 -0.97 3.76
CA CYS A 276 -11.01 0.36 4.28
C CYS A 276 -12.26 1.24 4.44
N LEU A 277 -13.35 1.00 3.67
CA LEU A 277 -14.60 1.74 3.80
C LEU A 277 -15.49 1.21 4.95
N ASP A 278 -15.56 -0.10 5.16
CA ASP A 278 -16.48 -0.73 6.12
C ASP A 278 -16.04 -0.68 7.60
N THR A 279 -14.89 -0.07 7.89
CA THR A 279 -14.33 -0.02 9.26
C THR A 279 -13.97 1.39 9.72
N CYS A 280 -14.39 2.42 8.98
CA CYS A 280 -14.64 3.70 9.61
C CYS A 280 -15.88 3.51 10.49
N PRO A 281 -15.77 3.50 11.83
CA PRO A 281 -16.97 3.64 12.65
C PRO A 281 -17.54 5.02 12.30
N CYS A 282 -18.74 5.04 11.72
CA CYS A 282 -19.57 6.23 11.71
C CYS A 282 -19.85 6.70 13.13
#